data_AF-A0A2U1KFC0-F1
#
_entry.id   AF-A0A2U1KFC0-F1
#
_cell.length_a   1.000
_cell.length_b   1.000
_cell.length_c   1.000
_cell.angle_alpha   90.00
_cell.angle_beta   90.00
_cell.angle_gamma   90.00
#
_symmetry.space_group_name_H-M   'P 1'
#
loop_
_entity.id
_entity.type
_entity.pdbx_description
1 polymer ?
#
loop_
_entity_poly.entity_id
_entity_poly.type
_entity_poly.pdbx_seq_one_letter_code
_entity_poly.pdbx_strand_id
1 'polypeptide(L)'
;MVIDDAMKKIEDLVSFFKTYRETGFSKALESAKEIAIEMNIDPVFVRKREIIRKRYFDENKNDVSSSVPQSLEESFKTNYFLAVVDQAIVSLNSRFEQYQEYEKTFGFLFTSDKLRSLEDNDLKSCCLRLEAALKHDEVYDIMEPTYMWS
;
A
#
# COMPACT_ATOMS: atom_id res chain seq x y z
N MET A 1 7.25 19.04 8.60
CA MET A 1 7.68 17.76 8.01
C MET A 1 7.82 18.00 6.52
N VAL A 2 9.03 17.89 5.96
CA VAL A 2 9.25 18.13 4.53
C VAL A 2 8.65 16.95 3.77
N ILE A 3 7.85 17.20 2.73
CA ILE A 3 7.21 16.15 1.93
C ILE A 3 8.25 15.17 1.36
N ASP A 4 9.44 15.66 1.05
CA ASP A 4 10.59 14.87 0.60
C ASP A 4 10.98 13.77 1.63
N ASP A 5 11.01 14.12 2.92
CA ASP A 5 11.29 13.15 3.99
C ASP A 5 10.21 12.07 4.07
N ALA A 6 8.95 12.46 3.87
CA ALA A 6 7.82 11.55 3.89
C ALA A 6 7.86 10.59 2.68
N MET A 7 8.18 11.10 1.49
CA MET A 7 8.34 10.28 0.28
C MET A 7 9.44 9.24 0.47
N LYS A 8 10.60 9.64 1.00
CA LYS A 8 11.69 8.70 1.29
C LYS A 8 11.27 7.61 2.27
N LYS A 9 10.57 7.97 3.36
CA LYS A 9 10.07 6.99 4.33
C LYS A 9 9.08 6.01 3.72
N ILE A 10 8.23 6.45 2.79
CA ILE A 10 7.29 5.56 2.08
C ILE A 10 8.05 4.59 1.18
N GLU A 11 9.07 5.06 0.46
CA GLU A 11 9.92 4.21 -0.38
C GLU A 11 10.68 3.15 0.44
N ASP A 12 11.25 3.55 1.58
CA ASP A 12 11.89 2.65 2.53
C ASP A 12 10.89 1.59 3.05
N LEU A 13 9.65 2.01 3.35
CA LEU A 13 8.60 1.12 3.84
C LEU A 13 8.14 0.11 2.76
N VAL A 14 8.00 0.54 1.51
CA VAL A 14 7.68 -0.36 0.39
C VAL A 14 8.79 -1.40 0.22
N SER A 15 10.05 -0.97 0.29
CA SER A 15 11.22 -1.85 0.21
C SER A 15 11.24 -2.87 1.35
N PHE A 16 10.95 -2.42 2.56
CA PHE A 16 10.78 -3.29 3.73
C PHE A 16 9.73 -4.37 3.48
N PHE A 17 8.53 -4.00 3.01
CA PHE A 17 7.45 -4.97 2.79
C PHE A 17 7.78 -5.98 1.68
N LYS A 18 8.51 -5.58 0.64
CA LYS A 18 8.99 -6.51 -0.39
C LYS A 18 9.92 -7.58 0.20
N THR A 19 10.88 -7.19 1.04
CA THR A 19 11.76 -8.15 1.74
C THR A 19 11.01 -8.98 2.79
N TYR A 20 10.04 -8.36 3.48
CA TYR A 20 9.20 -9.02 4.48
C TYR A 20 8.27 -10.06 3.85
N ARG A 21 7.81 -9.85 2.61
CA ARG A 21 7.04 -10.84 1.85
C ARG A 21 7.79 -12.17 1.70
N GLU A 22 9.11 -12.12 1.47
CA GLU A 22 9.95 -13.29 1.24
C GLU A 22 10.40 -13.96 2.54
N THR A 23 10.88 -13.16 3.50
CA THR A 23 11.56 -13.65 4.72
C THR A 23 10.74 -13.47 5.99
N GLY A 24 9.67 -12.68 5.95
CA GLY A 24 8.90 -12.29 7.12
C GLY A 24 8.04 -13.41 7.68
N PHE A 25 7.56 -14.33 6.83
CA PHE A 25 6.72 -15.44 7.31
C PHE A 25 7.48 -16.36 8.27
N SER A 26 8.69 -16.79 7.92
CA SER A 26 9.49 -17.68 8.77
C SER A 26 9.86 -17.00 10.10
N LYS A 27 10.28 -15.73 10.04
CA LYS A 27 10.59 -14.93 11.23
C LYS A 27 9.38 -14.74 12.13
N ALA A 28 8.23 -14.37 11.56
CA ALA A 28 7.00 -14.19 12.32
C ALA A 28 6.50 -15.51 12.93
N LEU A 29 6.66 -16.62 12.21
CA LEU A 29 6.32 -17.94 12.69
C LEU A 29 7.22 -18.36 13.86
N GLU A 30 8.53 -18.13 13.76
CA GLU A 30 9.48 -18.41 14.84
C GLU A 30 9.15 -17.60 16.10
N SER A 31 8.95 -16.29 15.97
CA SER A 31 8.55 -15.44 17.11
C SER A 31 7.21 -15.86 17.70
N ALA A 32 6.22 -16.25 16.88
CA ALA A 32 4.94 -16.74 17.39
C ALA A 32 5.08 -18.06 18.15
N LYS A 33 5.97 -18.96 17.70
CA LYS A 33 6.28 -20.22 18.41
C LYS A 33 6.95 -19.94 19.75
N GLU A 34 7.91 -19.01 19.80
CA GLU A 34 8.57 -18.60 21.06
C GLU A 34 7.57 -18.07 22.08
N ILE A 35 6.68 -17.16 21.66
CA ILE A 35 5.64 -16.59 22.53
C ILE A 35 4.68 -17.68 23.03
N ALA A 36 4.26 -18.60 22.15
CA ALA A 36 3.38 -19.70 22.56
C ALA A 36 4.04 -20.59 23.62
N ILE A 37 5.32 -20.92 23.46
CA ILE A 37 6.09 -21.70 24.45
C ILE A 37 6.19 -20.94 25.78
N GLU A 38 6.50 -19.64 25.76
CA GLU A 38 6.54 -18.79 26.96
C GLU A 38 5.20 -18.79 27.70
N MET A 39 4.10 -18.81 26.95
CA MET A 39 2.74 -18.88 27.49
C MET A 39 2.29 -20.30 27.89
N ASN A 40 3.15 -21.31 27.82
CA ASN A 40 2.81 -22.73 28.01
C ASN A 40 1.68 -23.22 27.08
N ILE A 41 1.64 -22.71 25.85
CA ILE A 41 0.71 -23.11 24.79
C ILE A 41 1.48 -23.94 23.77
N ASP A 42 0.89 -25.05 23.32
CA ASP A 42 1.48 -25.87 22.25
C ASP A 42 1.48 -25.11 20.91
N PRO A 43 2.65 -24.86 20.29
CA PRO A 43 2.77 -24.01 19.11
C PRO A 43 2.41 -24.76 17.81
N VAL A 44 1.17 -25.26 17.73
CA VAL A 44 0.66 -26.06 16.60
C VAL A 44 -0.51 -25.36 15.94
N PHE A 45 -0.56 -25.38 14.61
CA PHE A 45 -1.73 -24.91 13.87
C PHE A 45 -2.93 -25.82 14.15
N VAL A 46 -3.95 -25.25 14.79
CA VAL A 46 -5.19 -25.95 15.11
C VAL A 46 -6.01 -26.15 13.83
N ARG A 47 -6.42 -27.39 13.54
CA ARG A 47 -7.38 -27.66 12.46
C ARG A 47 -8.72 -27.04 12.80
N LYS A 48 -9.26 -26.21 11.91
CA LYS A 48 -10.67 -25.82 11.99
C LYS A 48 -11.55 -27.07 11.93
N ARG A 49 -12.58 -27.11 12.75
CA ARG A 49 -13.57 -28.19 12.71
C ARG A 49 -14.31 -28.13 11.37
N GLU A 50 -14.22 -29.18 10.58
CA GLU A 50 -15.05 -29.33 9.39
C GLU A 50 -16.49 -29.59 9.81
N ILE A 51 -17.41 -28.69 9.43
CA ILE A 51 -18.84 -28.87 9.66
C ILE A 51 -19.36 -29.78 8.55
N ILE A 52 -19.53 -31.06 8.85
CA ILE A 52 -20.14 -32.01 7.91
C ILE A 52 -21.66 -31.87 8.02
N ARG A 53 -22.31 -31.33 6.97
CA ARG A 53 -23.76 -31.38 6.84
C ARG A 53 -24.22 -32.72 6.26
N LYS A 54 -25.43 -33.17 6.62
CA LYS A 54 -26.05 -34.33 5.97
C LYS A 54 -26.18 -34.03 4.47
N ARG A 55 -25.69 -34.95 3.64
CA ARG A 55 -25.79 -34.88 2.18
C ARG A 55 -27.07 -35.56 1.72
N TYR A 56 -27.64 -35.07 0.62
CA TYR A 56 -28.73 -35.76 -0.09
C TYR A 56 -28.15 -36.73 -1.12
N PHE A 57 -28.93 -37.74 -1.48
CA PHE A 57 -28.48 -38.90 -2.28
C PHE A 57 -27.85 -38.53 -3.63
N ASP A 58 -28.27 -37.40 -4.23
CA ASP A 58 -27.79 -36.93 -5.53
C ASP A 58 -26.59 -35.95 -5.47
N GLU A 59 -26.04 -35.64 -4.28
CA GLU A 59 -24.87 -34.73 -4.20
C GLU A 59 -23.58 -35.42 -4.69
N ASN A 60 -23.01 -34.91 -5.78
CA ASN A 60 -21.74 -35.37 -6.34
C ASN A 60 -20.55 -35.15 -5.37
N LYS A 61 -19.66 -36.14 -5.28
CA LYS A 61 -18.50 -36.14 -4.35
C LYS A 61 -17.45 -35.05 -4.60
N ASN A 62 -17.48 -34.38 -5.76
CA ASN A 62 -16.35 -33.63 -6.29
C ASN A 62 -16.28 -32.15 -5.88
N ASP A 63 -17.30 -31.60 -5.22
CA ASP A 63 -17.41 -30.14 -5.00
C ASP A 63 -16.80 -29.61 -3.70
N VAL A 64 -16.31 -30.45 -2.77
CA VAL A 64 -15.88 -29.97 -1.44
C VAL A 64 -14.44 -30.34 -1.06
N SER A 65 -13.78 -31.24 -1.80
CA SER A 65 -12.52 -31.84 -1.31
C SER A 65 -11.45 -32.09 -2.37
N SER A 66 -11.51 -31.39 -3.51
CA SER A 66 -10.58 -31.60 -4.63
C SER A 66 -9.27 -30.78 -4.54
N SER A 67 -9.10 -29.95 -3.52
CA SER A 67 -7.79 -29.33 -3.24
C SER A 67 -6.95 -30.29 -2.41
N VAL A 68 -5.78 -30.70 -2.92
CA VAL A 68 -4.71 -31.35 -2.16
C VAL A 68 -4.59 -30.65 -0.80
N PRO A 69 -4.53 -31.35 0.35
CA PRO A 69 -4.38 -30.69 1.63
C PRO A 69 -2.98 -30.07 1.68
N GLN A 70 -2.90 -28.77 1.37
CA GLN A 70 -1.77 -27.96 1.80
C GLN A 70 -1.69 -28.06 3.33
N SER A 71 -0.49 -28.04 3.87
CA SER A 71 -0.37 -27.97 5.34
C SER A 71 -1.12 -26.73 5.85
N LEU A 72 -1.65 -26.77 7.07
CA LEU A 72 -2.34 -25.61 7.64
C LEU A 72 -1.44 -24.37 7.64
N GLU A 73 -0.13 -24.58 7.82
CA GLU A 73 0.89 -23.54 7.75
C GLU A 73 1.00 -22.95 6.34
N GLU A 74 1.08 -23.76 5.28
CA GLU A 74 1.11 -23.30 3.89
C GLU A 74 -0.18 -22.59 3.49
N SER A 75 -1.33 -23.10 3.95
CA SER A 75 -2.63 -22.47 3.75
C SER A 75 -2.69 -21.10 4.44
N PHE A 76 -2.22 -21.00 5.69
CA PHE A 76 -2.14 -19.73 6.41
C PHE A 76 -1.16 -18.76 5.75
N LYS A 77 0.01 -19.24 5.31
CA LYS A 77 1.00 -18.45 4.57
C LYS A 77 0.38 -17.84 3.31
N THR A 78 -0.30 -18.66 2.51
CA THR A 78 -0.80 -18.26 1.19
C THR A 78 -2.06 -17.41 1.30
N ASN A 79 -3.05 -17.88 2.07
CA ASN A 79 -4.38 -17.27 2.11
C ASN A 79 -4.48 -16.07 3.06
N TYR A 80 -3.57 -15.96 4.03
CA TYR A 80 -3.59 -14.86 4.99
C TYR A 80 -2.33 -14.00 4.92
N PHE A 81 -1.16 -14.57 5.20
CA PHE A 81 0.07 -13.78 5.31
C PHE A 81 0.40 -13.05 4.00
N LEU A 82 0.50 -13.78 2.89
CA LEU A 82 0.80 -13.18 1.59
C LEU A 82 -0.31 -12.23 1.14
N ALA A 83 -1.58 -12.58 1.34
CA ALA A 83 -2.70 -11.70 1.00
C ALA A 83 -2.62 -10.34 1.71
N VAL A 84 -2.32 -10.32 3.01
CA VAL A 84 -2.19 -9.09 3.80
C VAL A 84 -0.97 -8.28 3.38
N VAL A 85 0.19 -8.93 3.20
CA VAL A 85 1.43 -8.24 2.80
C VAL A 85 1.32 -7.68 1.38
N ASP A 86 0.75 -8.44 0.45
CA ASP A 86 0.57 -8.02 -0.94
C ASP A 86 -0.40 -6.83 -1.02
N GLN A 87 -1.48 -6.87 -0.24
CA GLN A 87 -2.40 -5.74 -0.13
C GLN A 87 -1.71 -4.49 0.43
N ALA A 88 -0.84 -4.64 1.44
CA ALA A 88 -0.07 -3.52 1.99
C ALA A 88 0.88 -2.91 0.95
N ILE A 89 1.58 -3.74 0.18
CA ILE A 89 2.47 -3.30 -0.91
C ILE A 89 1.69 -2.51 -1.97
N VAL A 90 0.58 -3.06 -2.46
CA VAL A 90 -0.27 -2.39 -3.46
C VAL A 90 -0.80 -1.05 -2.92
N SER A 91 -1.30 -1.05 -1.69
CA SER A 91 -1.86 0.17 -1.06
C SER A 91 -0.80 1.25 -0.87
N LEU A 92 0.43 0.88 -0.49
CA LEU A 92 1.53 1.83 -0.33
C LEU A 92 2.01 2.39 -1.66
N ASN A 93 2.15 1.54 -2.69
CA ASN A 93 2.54 2.01 -4.04
C ASN A 93 1.51 2.98 -4.60
N SER A 94 0.20 2.66 -4.49
CA SER A 94 -0.85 3.56 -4.97
C SER A 94 -0.84 4.92 -4.25
N ARG A 95 -0.63 4.94 -2.94
CA ARG A 95 -0.46 6.20 -2.20
C ARG A 95 0.80 6.95 -2.61
N PHE A 96 1.89 6.24 -2.89
CA PHE A 96 3.13 6.85 -3.33
C PHE A 96 2.98 7.53 -4.69
N GLU A 97 2.30 6.90 -5.65
CA GLU A 97 1.97 7.50 -6.94
C GLU A 97 1.17 8.80 -6.78
N GLN A 98 0.15 8.80 -5.90
CA GLN A 98 -0.62 10.01 -5.59
C GLN A 98 0.25 11.13 -5.00
N TYR A 99 1.18 10.80 -4.09
CA TYR A 99 2.11 11.79 -3.55
C TYR A 99 3.06 12.34 -4.61
N GLN A 100 3.51 11.52 -5.55
CA GLN A 100 4.34 11.98 -6.67
C GLN A 100 3.59 12.93 -7.59
N GLU A 101 2.31 12.67 -7.89
CA GLU A 101 1.49 13.61 -8.66
C GLU A 101 1.28 14.92 -7.89
N TYR A 102 1.00 14.83 -6.60
CA TYR A 102 0.84 16.00 -5.74
C TYR A 102 2.13 16.83 -5.67
N GLU A 103 3.28 16.18 -5.52
CA GLU A 103 4.59 16.84 -5.51
C GLU A 103 4.92 17.48 -6.87
N LYS A 104 4.57 16.85 -7.99
CA LYS A 104 4.70 17.48 -9.31
C LYS A 104 3.87 18.77 -9.42
N THR A 105 2.65 18.78 -8.91
CA THR A 105 1.76 19.94 -9.03
C THR A 105 2.09 21.06 -8.03
N PHE A 106 2.29 20.71 -6.76
CA PHE A 106 2.42 21.68 -5.66
C PHE A 106 3.85 21.78 -5.08
N GLY A 107 4.77 20.91 -5.48
CA GLY A 107 6.07 20.73 -4.84
C GLY A 107 6.94 21.98 -4.79
N PHE A 108 6.85 22.83 -5.81
CA PHE A 108 7.59 24.09 -5.85
C PHE A 108 7.16 25.10 -4.77
N LEU A 109 5.94 24.95 -4.22
CA LEU A 109 5.38 25.82 -3.19
C LEU A 109 5.72 25.38 -1.75
N PHE A 110 6.23 24.16 -1.54
CA PHE A 110 6.39 23.61 -0.19
C PHE A 110 7.49 24.27 0.65
N THR A 111 8.47 24.91 0.02
CA THR A 111 9.53 25.63 0.72
C THR A 111 9.92 26.89 -0.04
N SER A 112 10.27 27.96 0.68
CA SER A 112 10.80 29.18 0.07
C SER A 112 12.07 28.92 -0.72
N ASP A 113 12.88 27.94 -0.29
CA ASP A 113 14.15 27.63 -0.92
C ASP A 113 13.94 26.99 -2.30
N LYS A 114 13.05 25.97 -2.41
CA LYS A 114 12.66 25.41 -3.71
C LYS A 114 12.08 26.48 -4.64
N LEU A 115 11.21 27.35 -4.12
CA LEU A 115 10.60 28.41 -4.90
C LEU A 115 11.63 29.41 -5.44
N ARG A 116 12.58 29.82 -4.59
CA ARG A 116 13.64 30.79 -4.95
C ARG A 116 14.75 30.21 -5.80
N SER A 117 14.91 28.88 -5.79
CA SER A 117 15.93 28.19 -6.61
C SER A 117 15.52 27.98 -8.06
N LEU A 118 14.25 28.18 -8.41
CA LEU A 118 13.75 27.98 -9.77
C LEU A 118 14.08 29.17 -10.66
N GLU A 119 14.52 28.89 -11.89
CA GLU A 119 14.63 29.90 -12.93
C GLU A 119 13.23 30.36 -13.40
N ASP A 120 13.12 31.57 -13.94
CA ASP A 120 11.83 32.16 -14.35
C ASP A 120 11.04 31.26 -15.32
N ASN A 121 11.74 30.58 -16.23
CA ASN A 121 11.12 29.64 -17.18
C ASN A 121 10.55 28.40 -16.48
N ASP A 122 11.29 27.83 -15.53
CA ASP A 122 10.85 26.66 -14.77
C ASP A 122 9.71 27.01 -13.82
N LEU A 123 9.79 28.18 -13.18
CA LEU A 123 8.71 28.71 -12.34
C LEU A 123 7.44 28.92 -13.15
N LYS A 124 7.54 29.52 -14.34
CA LYS A 124 6.40 29.70 -15.25
C LYS A 124 5.80 28.36 -15.66
N SER A 125 6.62 27.36 -15.98
CA SER A 125 6.16 26.00 -16.30
C SER A 125 5.42 25.36 -15.12
N CYS A 126 5.92 25.53 -13.89
CA CYS A 126 5.25 25.07 -12.68
C CYS A 126 3.89 25.76 -12.48
N CYS A 127 3.80 27.07 -12.68
CA CYS A 127 2.55 27.83 -12.58
C CYS A 127 1.51 27.38 -13.62
N LEU A 128 1.92 27.16 -14.88
CA LEU A 128 1.01 26.67 -15.93
C LEU A 128 0.47 25.27 -15.61
N ARG A 129 1.33 24.38 -15.09
CA ARG A 129 0.92 23.05 -14.65
C ARG A 129 -0.05 23.11 -13.46
N LEU A 130 0.19 24.03 -12.52
CA LEU A 130 -0.69 24.25 -11.38
C LEU A 130 -2.06 24.80 -11.83
N GLU A 131 -2.07 25.80 -12.70
CA GLU A 131 -3.30 26.36 -13.28
C GLU A 131 -4.13 25.27 -13.98
N ALA A 132 -3.48 24.45 -14.82
CA ALA A 132 -4.15 23.35 -15.51
C ALA A 132 -4.72 22.30 -14.53
N ALA A 133 -4.01 22.00 -13.44
CA ALA A 133 -4.48 21.05 -12.42
C ALA A 133 -5.65 21.59 -11.59
N LEU A 134 -5.84 22.91 -11.57
CA LEU A 134 -6.87 23.63 -10.81
C LEU A 134 -7.97 24.20 -11.71
N LYS A 135 -8.07 23.71 -12.94
CA LYS A 135 -9.12 24.02 -13.90
C LYS A 135 -10.08 22.85 -14.02
N HIS A 136 -11.38 23.12 -13.90
CA HIS A 136 -12.44 22.18 -14.26
C HIS A 136 -13.43 22.86 -15.20
N ASP A 137 -13.50 22.35 -16.44
CA ASP A 137 -14.22 22.98 -17.56
C ASP A 137 -13.80 24.44 -17.77
N GLU A 138 -14.70 25.41 -17.58
CA GLU A 138 -14.40 26.84 -17.71
C GLU A 138 -14.26 27.55 -16.35
N VAL A 139 -14.22 26.78 -15.26
CA VAL A 139 -14.08 27.28 -13.90
C VAL A 139 -12.65 27.06 -13.41
N TYR A 140 -12.07 28.12 -12.87
CA TYR A 140 -10.70 28.15 -12.37
C TYR A 140 -10.73 28.38 -10.86
N ASP A 141 -10.01 27.56 -10.09
CA ASP A 141 -9.86 27.80 -8.64
C ASP A 141 -8.90 28.96 -8.35
N ILE A 142 -8.02 29.29 -9.31
CA ILE A 142 -7.10 30.43 -9.24
C ILE A 142 -7.40 31.35 -10.42
N MET A 143 -7.81 32.58 -10.14
CA MET A 143 -8.07 33.60 -11.15
C MET A 143 -6.74 34.18 -11.65
N GLU A 144 -6.57 34.28 -12.97
CA GLU A 144 -5.53 35.13 -13.55
C GLU A 144 -5.80 36.58 -13.11
N PRO A 145 -4.83 37.31 -12.50
CA PRO A 145 -5.07 38.68 -12.10
C PRO A 145 -5.12 39.56 -13.34
N THR A 146 -6.34 39.80 -13.84
CA THR A 146 -6.60 40.64 -15.02
C THR A 146 -6.22 42.12 -14.84
N TYR A 147 -5.72 42.54 -13.67
CA TYR A 147 -5.51 43.96 -13.33
C TYR A 147 -4.26 44.30 -12.51
N MET A 148 -3.15 43.54 -12.59
CA MET A 148 -1.91 43.88 -11.84
C MET A 148 -0.73 44.38 -12.67
N TRP A 149 -0.90 44.56 -13.99
CA TRP A 149 0.15 45.12 -14.88
C TRP A 149 -0.34 46.36 -15.66
N SER A 150 -1.07 47.26 -15.00
CA SER A 150 -1.37 48.62 -15.51
C SER A 150 -0.70 49.67 -14.65
#